data_AF-A0A969JF05-F1
#
_entry.id   AF-A0A969JF05-F1
#
_cell.length_a   1.000
_cell.length_b   1.000
_cell.length_c   1.000
_cell.angle_alpha   90.00
_cell.angle_beta   90.00
_cell.angle_gamma   90.00
#
_symmetry.space_group_name_H-M   'P 1'
#
loop_
_entity.id
_entity.type
_entity.pdbx_description
1 polymer ?
#
loop_
_entity_poly.entity_id
_entity_poly.type
_entity_poly.pdbx_seq_one_letter_code
_entity_poly.pdbx_strand_id
1 'polypeptide(L)'
;MLNHVFSLKINTGTEGSIKLSYQRLPQYIHLISNTTAALPTARWKMSDYYIKPQVADQFSVGYFRNFKQNTIEFSAELYYKNTANFPDYRSGQNLLLKDNIETALLQGNGRSYGLELYAKKKTGRYTGWATYTYSRSVMLINSPYAEDRNFTGKWYPVNFDRPHNLNLIVNYYLNRLVNFTANFTYSTGRPISLASDRFFFDGKFIPHFPNRNLDRIPDYHRLDVSINIEDSPNRTKRIVSQWNFSVYNLYNRRNPYSVFLKLKIHLFLKV
;
A
#
# COMPACT_ATOMS: atom_id res chain seq x y z
N MET A 1 -2.90 -12.69 24.89
CA MET A 1 -1.77 -13.04 24.00
C MET A 1 -0.59 -12.15 24.38
N LEU A 2 0.59 -12.73 24.57
CA LEU A 2 1.82 -11.98 24.87
C LEU A 2 2.45 -11.45 23.58
N ASN A 3 2.94 -10.21 23.63
CA ASN A 3 3.73 -9.62 22.55
C ASN A 3 5.18 -10.04 22.76
N HIS A 4 5.80 -10.58 21.72
CA HIS A 4 7.21 -10.94 21.74
C HIS A 4 7.92 -10.14 20.66
N VAL A 5 9.03 -9.50 21.02
CA VAL A 5 9.89 -8.77 20.08
C VAL A 5 11.33 -9.17 20.38
N PHE A 6 12.01 -9.64 19.36
CA PHE A 6 13.43 -9.96 19.39
C PHE A 6 14.12 -9.20 18.28
N SER A 7 15.20 -8.52 18.62
CA SER A 7 15.99 -7.73 17.68
C SER A 7 17.46 -7.95 17.95
N LEU A 8 18.22 -8.24 16.91
CA LEU A 8 19.66 -8.42 16.94
C LEU A 8 20.30 -7.50 15.91
N LYS A 9 21.36 -6.80 16.30
CA LYS A 9 22.18 -5.98 15.41
C LYS A 9 23.62 -6.46 15.50
N ILE A 10 24.20 -6.78 14.35
CA ILE A 10 25.60 -7.17 14.20
C ILE A 10 26.28 -6.08 13.37
N ASN A 11 27.30 -5.44 13.92
CA ASN A 11 28.11 -4.50 13.14
C ASN A 11 29.10 -5.30 12.29
N THR A 12 29.13 -5.08 10.97
CA THR A 12 30.05 -5.75 10.04
C THR A 12 31.32 -4.93 9.80
N GLY A 13 31.57 -3.93 10.66
CA GLY A 13 32.63 -2.92 10.54
C GLY A 13 32.19 -1.59 11.17
N THR A 14 32.90 -0.51 10.86
CA THR A 14 32.57 0.86 11.32
C THR A 14 31.43 1.49 10.53
N GLU A 15 31.21 1.05 9.29
CA GLU A 15 30.27 1.68 8.35
C GLU A 15 29.07 0.79 7.99
N GLY A 16 28.97 -0.43 8.53
CA GLY A 16 27.96 -1.41 8.13
C GLY A 16 27.34 -2.17 9.31
N SER A 17 26.07 -2.56 9.16
CA SER A 17 25.40 -3.43 10.11
C SER A 17 24.37 -4.34 9.45
N ILE A 18 24.25 -5.55 9.97
CA ILE A 18 23.16 -6.47 9.69
C ILE A 18 22.20 -6.40 10.88
N LYS A 19 20.90 -6.31 10.60
CA LYS A 19 19.84 -6.34 11.60
C LYS A 19 18.92 -7.51 11.32
N LEU A 20 18.58 -8.25 12.36
CA LEU A 20 17.60 -9.31 12.36
C LEU A 20 16.52 -8.94 13.36
N SER A 21 15.26 -9.13 13.01
CA SER A 21 14.16 -8.94 13.95
C SER A 21 13.05 -9.95 13.74
N TYR A 22 12.41 -10.31 14.85
CA TYR A 22 11.20 -11.09 14.92
C TYR A 22 10.21 -10.38 15.85
N GLN A 23 8.96 -10.26 15.41
CA GLN A 23 7.90 -9.67 16.22
C GLN A 23 6.59 -10.44 16.07
N ARG A 24 5.87 -10.59 17.18
CA ARG A 24 4.49 -11.09 17.24
C ARG A 24 3.55 -9.96 17.64
N LEU A 25 2.64 -9.61 16.74
CA LEU A 25 1.75 -8.46 16.84
C LEU A 25 0.27 -8.92 16.83
N PRO A 26 -0.43 -8.87 17.97
CA PRO A 26 -1.87 -9.02 18.00
C PRO A 26 -2.57 -7.67 17.73
N GLN A 27 -3.65 -7.70 16.94
CA GLN A 27 -4.51 -6.56 16.66
C GLN A 27 -5.96 -6.91 17.02
N TYR A 28 -6.53 -6.11 17.93
CA TYR A 28 -7.86 -6.33 18.47
C TYR A 28 -8.95 -5.49 17.80
N ILE A 29 -8.59 -4.46 17.04
CA ILE A 29 -9.53 -3.57 16.35
C ILE A 29 -9.40 -3.75 14.83
N HIS A 30 -10.54 -3.88 14.15
CA HIS A 30 -10.59 -4.17 12.72
C HIS A 30 -11.39 -3.10 11.99
N LEU A 31 -10.85 -2.58 10.90
CA LEU A 31 -11.61 -1.74 9.97
C LEU A 31 -12.30 -2.63 8.94
N ILE A 32 -13.63 -2.72 9.02
CA ILE A 32 -14.43 -3.52 8.11
C ILE A 32 -15.01 -2.62 7.02
N SER A 33 -14.72 -2.89 5.74
CA SER A 33 -15.30 -2.18 4.60
C SER A 33 -15.41 -3.06 3.36
N ASN A 34 -16.62 -3.37 2.89
CA ASN A 34 -16.84 -4.15 1.66
C ASN A 34 -16.74 -3.33 0.37
N THR A 35 -16.28 -2.08 0.42
CA THR A 35 -16.26 -1.20 -0.75
C THR A 35 -14.83 -0.92 -1.20
N THR A 36 -14.61 -0.93 -2.52
CA THR A 36 -13.37 -0.45 -3.14
C THR A 36 -13.20 1.06 -3.02
N ALA A 37 -14.28 1.74 -2.64
CA ALA A 37 -14.42 3.16 -2.36
C ALA A 37 -14.12 3.49 -0.89
N ALA A 38 -13.58 4.67 -0.59
CA ALA A 38 -13.65 5.21 0.76
C ALA A 38 -15.06 5.80 1.00
N LEU A 39 -16.09 4.96 1.05
CA LEU A 39 -17.43 5.37 1.47
C LEU A 39 -17.49 5.38 3.02
N PRO A 40 -18.31 6.23 3.65
CA PRO A 40 -18.49 6.29 5.11
C PRO A 40 -19.21 5.06 5.70
N THR A 41 -19.16 3.93 5.00
CA THR A 41 -19.75 2.65 5.38
C THR A 41 -18.75 1.75 6.11
N ALA A 42 -17.49 2.17 6.23
CA ALA A 42 -16.48 1.45 6.98
C ALA A 42 -16.79 1.53 8.48
N ARG A 43 -16.78 0.37 9.17
CA ARG A 43 -17.03 0.28 10.60
C ARG A 43 -15.81 -0.27 11.32
N TRP A 44 -15.46 0.35 12.45
CA TRP A 44 -14.48 -0.21 13.37
C TRP A 44 -15.17 -1.24 14.27
N LYS A 45 -14.63 -2.45 14.33
CA LYS A 45 -15.15 -3.54 15.16
C LYS A 45 -14.04 -4.12 16.02
N MET A 46 -14.31 -4.19 17.32
CA MET A 46 -13.43 -4.85 18.28
C MET A 46 -13.57 -6.38 18.15
N SER A 47 -12.50 -7.06 18.51
CA SER A 47 -12.49 -8.52 18.61
C SER A 47 -13.38 -8.96 19.77
N ASP A 48 -14.11 -10.04 19.54
CA ASP A 48 -15.06 -10.62 20.49
C ASP A 48 -15.08 -12.15 20.34
N TYR A 49 -16.14 -12.79 20.84
CA TYR A 49 -16.30 -14.24 20.75
C TYR A 49 -16.35 -14.76 19.30
N TYR A 50 -16.88 -13.95 18.37
CA TYR A 50 -17.07 -14.33 16.97
C TYR A 50 -15.92 -13.86 16.06
N ILE A 51 -15.30 -12.73 16.38
CA ILE A 51 -14.18 -12.16 15.63
C ILE A 51 -12.92 -12.24 16.48
N LYS A 52 -12.09 -13.24 16.21
CA LYS A 52 -10.81 -13.41 16.91
C LYS A 52 -9.84 -12.28 16.57
N PRO A 53 -8.93 -11.90 17.49
CA PRO A 53 -7.88 -10.94 17.18
C PRO A 53 -6.99 -11.44 16.05
N GLN A 54 -6.60 -10.52 15.17
CA GLN A 54 -5.58 -10.76 14.17
C GLN A 54 -4.25 -10.96 14.89
N VAL A 55 -3.45 -11.92 14.45
CA VAL A 55 -2.10 -12.14 15.01
C VAL A 55 -1.13 -12.27 13.87
N ALA A 56 -0.10 -11.44 13.87
CA ALA A 56 0.94 -11.50 12.87
C ALA A 56 2.30 -11.84 13.47
N ASP A 57 2.95 -12.84 12.92
CA ASP A 57 4.34 -13.17 13.16
C ASP A 57 5.16 -12.62 11.98
N GLN A 58 6.08 -11.70 12.25
CA GLN A 58 6.89 -11.04 11.22
C GLN A 58 8.38 -11.25 11.52
N PHE A 59 9.10 -11.67 10.49
CA PHE A 59 10.55 -11.82 10.46
C PHE A 59 11.12 -10.81 9.46
N SER A 60 12.22 -10.16 9.81
CA SER A 60 12.95 -9.29 8.89
C SER A 60 14.46 -9.41 9.06
N VAL A 61 15.16 -9.26 7.94
CA VAL A 61 16.61 -9.17 7.87
C VAL A 61 16.99 -7.97 7.02
N GLY A 62 17.89 -7.13 7.52
CA GLY A 62 18.30 -5.92 6.83
C GLY A 62 19.80 -5.76 6.83
N TYR A 63 20.36 -5.31 5.71
CA TYR A 63 21.73 -4.85 5.60
C TYR A 63 21.74 -3.33 5.43
N PHE A 64 22.55 -2.66 6.23
CA PHE A 64 22.70 -1.21 6.22
C PHE A 64 24.17 -0.88 6.06
N ARG A 65 24.48 0.02 5.14
CA ARG A 65 25.85 0.49 4.92
C ARG A 65 25.89 1.95 4.56
N ASN A 66 26.80 2.65 5.22
CA ASN A 66 27.18 4.00 4.88
C ASN A 66 28.48 3.95 4.06
N PHE A 67 28.63 4.87 3.12
CA PHE A 67 29.83 5.00 2.29
C PHE A 67 30.32 6.44 2.30
N LYS A 68 31.61 6.64 2.00
CA LYS A 68 32.26 7.95 1.87
C LYS A 68 31.99 8.85 3.08
N GLN A 69 32.39 8.39 4.26
CA GLN A 69 32.19 9.11 5.52
C GLN A 69 30.72 9.54 5.71
N ASN A 70 29.78 8.59 5.55
CA ASN A 70 28.35 8.80 5.76
C ASN A 70 27.65 9.77 4.76
N THR A 71 28.29 10.03 3.62
CA THR A 71 27.70 10.85 2.54
C THR A 71 26.65 10.07 1.75
N ILE A 72 26.84 8.76 1.60
CA ILE A 72 25.91 7.88 0.90
C ILE A 72 25.43 6.82 1.90
N GLU A 73 24.12 6.67 2.02
CA GLU A 73 23.47 5.65 2.84
C GLU A 73 22.77 4.66 1.93
N PHE A 74 22.92 3.38 2.23
CA PHE A 74 22.25 2.30 1.54
C PHE A 74 21.64 1.34 2.55
N SER A 75 20.42 0.89 2.32
CA SER A 75 19.86 -0.27 3.00
C SER A 75 19.09 -1.17 2.06
N ALA A 76 19.11 -2.46 2.40
CA ALA A 76 18.32 -3.50 1.77
C ALA A 76 17.72 -4.37 2.86
N GLU A 77 16.40 -4.49 2.89
CA GLU A 77 15.66 -5.18 3.93
C GLU A 77 14.68 -6.18 3.32
N LEU A 78 14.73 -7.42 3.77
CA LEU A 78 13.78 -8.46 3.43
C LEU A 78 12.86 -8.69 4.62
N TYR A 79 11.58 -8.90 4.36
CA TYR A 79 10.63 -9.29 5.39
C TYR A 79 9.69 -10.40 4.93
N TYR A 80 9.22 -11.16 5.91
CA TYR A 80 8.16 -12.14 5.76
C TYR A 80 7.22 -12.02 6.95
N LYS A 81 5.92 -11.97 6.69
CA LYS A 81 4.86 -11.79 7.68
C LYS A 81 3.77 -12.82 7.42
N ASN A 82 3.48 -13.63 8.42
CA ASN A 82 2.35 -14.56 8.43
C ASN A 82 1.29 -14.00 9.39
N THR A 83 0.04 -13.87 8.93
CA THR A 83 -1.06 -13.28 9.70
C THR A 83 -2.20 -14.29 9.82
N ALA A 84 -2.65 -14.56 11.04
CA ALA A 84 -3.83 -15.37 11.32
C ALA A 84 -5.05 -14.49 11.61
N ASN A 85 -6.24 -15.07 11.44
CA ASN A 85 -7.54 -14.45 11.72
C ASN A 85 -7.81 -13.15 10.95
N PHE A 86 -7.29 -13.04 9.72
CA PHE A 86 -7.47 -11.87 8.88
C PHE A 86 -8.95 -11.77 8.44
N PRO A 87 -9.69 -10.71 8.79
CA PRO A 87 -11.09 -10.58 8.44
C PRO A 87 -11.25 -10.16 6.97
N ASP A 88 -12.21 -10.77 6.29
CA ASP A 88 -12.69 -10.38 4.97
C ASP A 88 -14.21 -10.54 4.92
N TYR A 89 -14.85 -9.99 3.90
CA TYR A 89 -16.31 -9.99 3.76
C TYR A 89 -16.79 -11.22 2.98
N ARG A 90 -17.94 -11.73 3.38
CA ARG A 90 -18.71 -12.71 2.60
C ARG A 90 -19.23 -12.05 1.32
N SER A 91 -19.23 -12.80 0.22
CA SER A 91 -19.64 -12.24 -1.07
C SER A 91 -21.13 -11.88 -1.07
N GLY A 92 -21.50 -10.77 -1.72
CA GLY A 92 -22.90 -10.37 -1.87
C GLY A 92 -23.59 -9.83 -0.61
N GLN A 93 -22.91 -9.72 0.53
CA GLN A 93 -23.49 -9.15 1.75
C GLN A 93 -23.51 -7.62 1.70
N ASN A 94 -24.67 -7.04 1.99
CA ASN A 94 -24.77 -5.62 2.27
C ASN A 94 -24.33 -5.33 3.71
N LEU A 95 -23.20 -4.64 3.87
CA LEU A 95 -22.69 -4.23 5.18
C LEU A 95 -23.32 -2.92 5.69
N LEU A 96 -24.08 -2.20 4.85
CA LEU A 96 -24.81 -1.01 5.29
C LEU A 96 -25.90 -1.42 6.27
N LEU A 97 -25.80 -0.91 7.51
CA LEU A 97 -26.84 -0.99 8.55
C LEU A 97 -27.16 -2.43 9.02
N LYS A 98 -26.24 -3.39 8.86
CA LYS A 98 -26.40 -4.72 9.47
C LYS A 98 -26.05 -4.68 10.96
N ASP A 99 -26.97 -5.11 11.82
CA ASP A 99 -26.75 -5.13 13.27
C ASP A 99 -25.66 -6.14 13.68
N ASN A 100 -25.71 -7.34 13.10
CA ASN A 100 -24.79 -8.44 13.39
C ASN A 100 -23.74 -8.60 12.28
N ILE A 101 -22.75 -7.70 12.27
CA ILE A 101 -21.72 -7.64 11.22
C ILE A 101 -20.84 -8.90 11.17
N GLU A 102 -20.64 -9.57 12.30
CA GLU A 102 -19.88 -10.81 12.43
C GLU A 102 -20.39 -11.93 11.53
N THR A 103 -21.70 -11.98 11.25
CA THR A 103 -22.31 -12.96 10.32
C THR A 103 -21.93 -12.75 8.85
N ALA A 104 -21.42 -11.56 8.53
CA ALA A 104 -21.01 -11.16 7.19
C ALA A 104 -19.48 -11.22 6.99
N LEU A 105 -18.73 -11.69 7.98
CA LEU A 105 -17.28 -11.79 7.93
C LEU A 105 -16.80 -13.24 7.85
N LEU A 106 -15.64 -13.41 7.25
CA LEU A 106 -14.83 -14.62 7.27
C LEU A 106 -13.47 -14.28 7.86
N GLN A 107 -12.85 -15.22 8.56
CA GLN A 107 -11.49 -15.08 9.05
C GLN A 107 -10.57 -16.07 8.32
N GLY A 108 -9.48 -15.55 7.75
CA GLY A 108 -8.52 -16.32 6.97
C GLY A 108 -7.08 -16.15 7.44
N ASN A 109 -6.17 -16.70 6.65
CA ASN A 109 -4.73 -16.56 6.83
C ASN A 109 -4.16 -15.62 5.76
N GLY A 110 -3.36 -14.65 6.17
CA GLY A 110 -2.63 -13.73 5.30
C GLY A 110 -1.14 -14.05 5.27
N ARG A 111 -0.50 -13.83 4.12
CA ARG A 111 0.96 -13.84 3.98
C ARG A 111 1.38 -12.56 3.30
N SER A 112 2.42 -11.92 3.82
CA SER A 112 3.04 -10.76 3.19
C SER A 112 4.54 -10.90 3.19
N TYR A 113 5.19 -10.60 2.08
CA TYR A 113 6.64 -10.65 1.99
C TYR A 113 7.14 -9.62 1.00
N GLY A 114 8.38 -9.19 1.18
CA GLY A 114 8.90 -8.13 0.35
C GLY A 114 10.38 -7.83 0.55
N LEU A 115 10.85 -6.95 -0.31
CA LEU A 115 12.18 -6.35 -0.33
C LEU A 115 12.01 -4.83 -0.31
N GLU A 116 12.71 -4.16 0.59
CA GLU A 116 12.81 -2.71 0.67
C GLU A 116 14.25 -2.29 0.41
N LEU A 117 14.44 -1.44 -0.58
CA LEU A 117 15.72 -0.85 -0.93
C LEU A 117 15.67 0.64 -0.65
N TYR A 118 16.72 1.16 -0.05
CA TYR A 118 16.92 2.57 0.19
C TYR A 118 18.31 2.99 -0.25
N ALA A 119 18.40 4.11 -0.96
CA ALA A 119 19.65 4.77 -1.25
C ALA A 119 19.49 6.27 -1.05
N LYS A 120 20.43 6.90 -0.35
CA LYS A 120 20.43 8.35 -0.13
C LYS A 120 21.82 8.92 -0.30
N LYS A 121 21.91 10.07 -0.95
CA LYS A 121 23.13 10.87 -1.06
C LYS A 121 22.87 12.25 -0.46
N LYS A 122 23.65 12.60 0.57
CA LYS A 122 23.41 13.80 1.39
C LYS A 122 24.08 15.06 0.87
N THR A 123 25.24 14.95 0.23
CA THR A 123 26.09 16.10 -0.10
C THR A 123 26.59 16.10 -1.55
N GLY A 124 27.03 17.27 -2.01
CA GLY A 124 27.54 17.51 -3.37
C GLY A 124 26.52 18.23 -4.27
N ARG A 125 26.87 18.38 -5.57
CA ARG A 125 25.99 19.04 -6.56
C ARG A 125 24.68 18.28 -6.82
N TYR A 126 24.69 16.97 -6.61
CA TYR A 126 23.51 16.12 -6.71
C TYR A 126 23.27 15.46 -5.35
N THR A 127 22.12 15.73 -4.75
CA THR A 127 21.65 15.07 -3.53
C THR A 127 20.29 14.45 -3.80
N GLY A 128 19.82 13.59 -2.90
CA GLY A 128 18.54 12.95 -3.11
C GLY A 128 18.46 11.59 -2.45
N TRP A 129 17.34 10.93 -2.66
CA TRP A 129 17.11 9.58 -2.18
C TRP A 129 16.17 8.83 -3.10
N ALA A 130 16.30 7.51 -3.09
CA ALA A 130 15.45 6.59 -3.78
C ALA A 130 15.01 5.49 -2.81
N THR A 131 13.73 5.16 -2.86
CA THR A 131 13.16 3.99 -2.18
C THR A 131 12.53 3.09 -3.23
N TYR A 132 12.81 1.80 -3.19
CA TYR A 132 12.09 0.83 -3.98
C TYR A 132 11.60 -0.30 -3.07
N THR A 133 10.31 -0.53 -3.08
CA THR A 133 9.67 -1.61 -2.34
C THR A 133 9.04 -2.59 -3.32
N TYR A 134 9.46 -3.85 -3.23
CA TYR A 134 8.72 -4.97 -3.77
C TYR A 134 7.92 -5.60 -2.63
N SER A 135 6.60 -5.67 -2.73
CA SER A 135 5.74 -6.21 -1.66
C SER A 135 4.58 -7.02 -2.23
N ARG A 136 4.43 -8.26 -1.76
CA ARG A 136 3.29 -9.11 -2.08
C ARG A 136 2.51 -9.40 -0.83
N SER A 137 1.20 -9.16 -0.87
CA SER A 137 0.25 -9.47 0.19
C SER A 137 -0.90 -10.29 -0.36
N VAL A 138 -1.03 -11.52 0.13
CA VAL A 138 -2.05 -12.48 -0.27
C VAL A 138 -2.80 -13.00 0.93
N MET A 139 -4.06 -13.36 0.74
CA MET A 139 -4.88 -14.00 1.76
C MET A 139 -5.49 -15.30 1.23
N LEU A 140 -5.77 -16.21 2.16
CA LEU A 140 -6.45 -17.46 1.96
C LEU A 140 -7.61 -17.53 2.95
N ILE A 141 -8.81 -17.74 2.43
CA ILE A 141 -10.00 -17.94 3.23
C ILE A 141 -10.55 -19.33 2.96
N ASN A 142 -10.85 -20.05 4.04
CA ASN A 142 -11.48 -21.36 3.98
C ASN A 142 -12.83 -21.26 4.68
N SER A 143 -13.87 -20.88 3.91
CA SER A 143 -15.24 -20.85 4.42
C SER A 143 -15.85 -22.26 4.33
N PRO A 144 -16.51 -22.76 5.39
CA PRO A 144 -17.26 -24.02 5.33
C PRO A 144 -18.59 -23.88 4.56
N TYR A 145 -19.03 -22.66 4.26
CA TYR A 145 -20.33 -22.40 3.64
C TYR A 145 -20.30 -22.55 2.12
N ALA A 146 -21.31 -23.19 1.55
CA ALA A 146 -21.41 -23.47 0.12
C ALA A 146 -21.44 -22.19 -0.75
N GLU A 147 -22.07 -21.12 -0.25
CA GLU A 147 -22.18 -19.82 -0.92
C GLU A 147 -20.85 -19.06 -1.08
N ASP A 148 -19.84 -19.41 -0.28
CA ASP A 148 -18.52 -18.78 -0.32
C ASP A 148 -17.50 -19.60 -1.15
N ARG A 149 -17.88 -20.79 -1.66
CA ARG A 149 -16.97 -21.75 -2.34
C ARG A 149 -16.22 -21.19 -3.54
N ASN A 150 -16.78 -20.22 -4.24
CA ASN A 150 -16.14 -19.61 -5.42
C ASN A 150 -14.90 -18.78 -5.04
N PHE A 151 -14.76 -18.39 -3.77
CA PHE A 151 -13.69 -17.51 -3.29
C PHE A 151 -12.79 -18.16 -2.23
N THR A 152 -13.00 -19.45 -1.91
CA THR A 152 -12.32 -20.12 -0.80
C THR A 152 -11.36 -21.20 -1.30
N GLY A 153 -10.34 -21.51 -0.50
CA GLY A 153 -9.36 -22.56 -0.81
C GLY A 153 -8.23 -22.17 -1.76
N LYS A 154 -8.15 -20.91 -2.22
CA LYS A 154 -7.03 -20.38 -3.02
C LYS A 154 -6.49 -19.07 -2.44
N TRP A 155 -5.19 -18.84 -2.62
CA TRP A 155 -4.56 -17.57 -2.29
C TRP A 155 -4.94 -16.52 -3.32
N TYR A 156 -5.42 -15.36 -2.87
CA TYR A 156 -5.70 -14.20 -3.72
C TYR A 156 -5.11 -12.91 -3.16
N PRO A 157 -4.78 -11.92 -4.01
CA PRO A 157 -4.26 -10.63 -3.58
C PRO A 157 -5.24 -9.90 -2.66
N VAL A 158 -4.72 -9.28 -1.61
CA VAL A 158 -5.52 -8.36 -0.78
C VAL A 158 -5.76 -7.05 -1.53
N ASN A 159 -6.82 -6.31 -1.21
CA ASN A 159 -7.20 -5.07 -1.90
C ASN A 159 -6.16 -3.92 -1.82
N PHE A 160 -5.14 -4.05 -0.97
CA PHE A 160 -4.02 -3.13 -0.84
C PHE A 160 -2.68 -3.71 -1.36
N ASP A 161 -2.68 -4.86 -2.02
CA ASP A 161 -1.47 -5.48 -2.61
C ASP A 161 -0.89 -4.63 -3.74
N ARG A 162 0.25 -3.97 -3.50
CA ARG A 162 0.97 -3.17 -4.50
C ARG A 162 2.39 -3.72 -4.69
N PRO A 163 2.58 -4.63 -5.67
CA PRO A 163 3.85 -5.29 -5.96
C PRO A 163 5.05 -4.38 -6.05
N HIS A 164 4.93 -3.25 -6.76
CA HIS A 164 6.05 -2.33 -6.95
C HIS A 164 5.68 -0.93 -6.48
N ASN A 165 6.57 -0.32 -5.71
CA ASN A 165 6.48 1.07 -5.29
C ASN A 165 7.88 1.70 -5.35
N LEU A 166 8.03 2.75 -6.15
CA LEU A 166 9.28 3.46 -6.35
C LEU A 166 9.05 4.94 -6.06
N ASN A 167 9.89 5.51 -5.22
CA ASN A 167 9.97 6.97 -5.05
C ASN A 167 11.41 7.40 -5.23
N LEU A 168 11.61 8.47 -5.99
CA LEU A 168 12.91 9.02 -6.32
C LEU A 168 12.82 10.53 -6.20
N ILE A 169 13.65 11.10 -5.34
CA ILE A 169 13.85 12.55 -5.24
C ILE A 169 15.29 12.85 -5.59
N VAL A 170 15.50 13.73 -6.56
CA VAL A 170 16.81 14.21 -6.97
C VAL A 170 16.82 15.73 -6.87
N ASN A 171 17.80 16.27 -6.16
CA ASN A 171 18.09 17.70 -6.12
C ASN A 171 19.40 17.95 -6.84
N TYR A 172 19.39 18.93 -7.74
CA TYR A 172 20.56 19.43 -8.43
C TYR A 172 20.81 20.89 -8.05
N TYR A 173 21.94 21.15 -7.39
CA TYR A 173 22.38 22.49 -7.04
C TYR A 173 23.25 23.03 -8.17
N LEU A 174 22.69 23.93 -8.98
CA LEU A 174 23.43 24.64 -10.02
C LEU A 174 24.47 25.57 -9.37
N ASN A 175 24.07 26.27 -8.31
CA ASN A 175 24.93 27.07 -7.45
C ASN A 175 24.30 27.18 -6.04
N ARG A 176 24.80 28.12 -5.21
CA ARG A 176 24.28 28.32 -3.84
C ARG A 176 22.87 28.95 -3.78
N LEU A 177 22.36 29.45 -4.90
CA LEU A 177 21.11 30.19 -5.01
C LEU A 177 20.04 29.43 -5.79
N VAL A 178 20.45 28.68 -6.81
CA VAL A 178 19.55 27.99 -7.73
C VAL A 178 19.68 26.48 -7.54
N ASN A 179 18.56 25.85 -7.20
CA ASN A 179 18.45 24.39 -7.16
C ASN A 179 17.21 23.91 -7.91
N PHE A 180 17.36 22.76 -8.55
CA PHE A 180 16.30 22.04 -9.24
C PHE A 180 15.96 20.79 -8.45
N THR A 181 14.67 20.50 -8.29
CA THR A 181 14.19 19.27 -7.65
C THR A 181 13.34 18.50 -8.63
N ALA A 182 13.62 17.22 -8.80
CA ALA A 182 12.76 16.27 -9.50
C ALA A 182 12.23 15.26 -8.49
N ASN A 183 10.92 15.05 -8.48
CA ASN A 183 10.24 14.06 -7.67
C ASN A 183 9.49 13.11 -8.59
N PHE A 184 9.91 11.85 -8.60
CA PHE A 184 9.28 10.78 -9.36
C PHE A 184 8.69 9.74 -8.41
N THR A 185 7.43 9.41 -8.63
CA THR A 185 6.74 8.36 -7.90
C THR A 185 6.10 7.40 -8.89
N TYR A 186 6.20 6.11 -8.62
CA TYR A 186 5.60 5.02 -9.39
C TYR A 186 5.05 3.98 -8.43
N SER A 187 3.86 3.47 -8.72
CA SER A 187 3.28 2.36 -7.96
C SER A 187 2.36 1.53 -8.85
N THR A 188 2.45 0.20 -8.72
CA THR A 188 1.51 -0.69 -9.38
C THR A 188 0.08 -0.46 -8.90
N GLY A 189 -0.88 -0.68 -9.79
CA GLY A 189 -2.30 -0.63 -9.46
C GLY A 189 -2.68 -1.63 -8.38
N ARG A 190 -3.58 -1.21 -7.49
CA ARG A 190 -4.18 -2.10 -6.49
C ARG A 190 -5.12 -3.12 -7.17
N PRO A 191 -5.31 -4.31 -6.58
CA PRO A 191 -6.23 -5.30 -7.11
C PRO A 191 -7.67 -4.85 -7.00
N ILE A 192 -8.50 -5.29 -7.94
CA ILE A 192 -9.94 -5.10 -7.98
C ILE A 192 -10.60 -6.41 -8.41
N SER A 193 -11.87 -6.57 -8.06
CA SER A 193 -12.71 -7.66 -8.58
C SER A 193 -13.67 -7.07 -9.61
N LEU A 194 -13.53 -7.46 -10.88
CA LEU A 194 -14.50 -7.10 -11.92
C LEU A 194 -15.53 -8.23 -12.07
N ALA A 195 -16.79 -7.85 -12.30
CA ALA A 195 -17.82 -8.83 -12.62
C ALA A 195 -17.60 -9.31 -14.06
N SER A 196 -17.51 -10.62 -14.27
CA SER A 196 -17.38 -11.17 -15.63
C SER A 196 -18.72 -11.14 -16.35
N ASP A 197 -19.80 -11.49 -15.62
CA ASP A 197 -21.13 -11.69 -16.16
C ASP A 197 -22.20 -11.18 -15.20
N ARG A 198 -23.46 -11.27 -15.61
CA ARG A 198 -24.62 -11.04 -14.76
C ARG A 198 -25.65 -12.13 -15.00
N PHE A 199 -26.30 -12.58 -13.93
CA PHE A 199 -27.40 -13.53 -14.03
C PHE A 199 -28.70 -12.85 -13.63
N PHE A 200 -29.80 -13.25 -14.26
CA PHE A 200 -31.13 -12.77 -13.91
C PHE A 200 -31.75 -13.75 -12.93
N PHE A 201 -32.00 -13.30 -11.70
CA PHE A 201 -32.61 -14.10 -10.64
C PHE A 201 -33.55 -13.23 -9.82
N ASP A 202 -34.77 -13.72 -9.55
CA ASP A 202 -35.79 -13.01 -8.76
C ASP A 202 -36.05 -11.56 -9.25
N GLY A 203 -36.20 -11.40 -10.58
CA GLY A 203 -36.47 -10.10 -11.20
C GLY A 203 -35.27 -9.13 -11.22
N LYS A 204 -34.08 -9.55 -10.76
CA LYS A 204 -32.90 -8.69 -10.60
C LYS A 204 -31.69 -9.25 -11.36
N PHE A 205 -30.89 -8.33 -11.91
CA PHE A 205 -29.57 -8.66 -12.43
C PHE A 205 -28.55 -8.70 -11.30
N ILE A 206 -27.95 -9.86 -11.07
CA ILE A 206 -26.94 -10.10 -10.06
C ILE A 206 -25.57 -10.22 -10.75
N PRO A 207 -24.59 -9.35 -10.44
CA PRO A 207 -23.25 -9.46 -11.00
C PRO A 207 -22.55 -10.72 -10.49
N HIS A 208 -21.90 -11.45 -11.39
CA HIS A 208 -21.11 -12.63 -11.10
C HIS A 208 -19.62 -12.28 -11.08
N PHE A 209 -18.98 -12.55 -9.94
CA PHE A 209 -17.54 -12.38 -9.76
C PHE A 209 -16.92 -13.78 -9.69
N PRO A 210 -16.30 -14.28 -10.77
CA PRO A 210 -15.74 -15.63 -10.77
C PRO A 210 -14.51 -15.74 -9.87
N ASN A 211 -13.80 -14.62 -9.66
CA ASN A 211 -12.63 -14.55 -8.80
C ASN A 211 -12.60 -13.23 -8.02
N ARG A 212 -11.83 -13.20 -6.92
CA ARG A 212 -11.62 -12.00 -6.09
C ARG A 212 -10.22 -11.45 -6.34
N ASN A 213 -10.14 -10.14 -6.63
CA ASN A 213 -8.91 -9.36 -6.69
C ASN A 213 -7.87 -9.88 -7.69
N LEU A 214 -8.30 -10.42 -8.83
CA LEU A 214 -7.40 -10.84 -9.90
C LEU A 214 -7.10 -9.73 -10.92
N ASP A 215 -8.01 -8.78 -11.08
CA ASP A 215 -7.80 -7.62 -11.94
C ASP A 215 -7.05 -6.52 -11.19
N ARG A 216 -6.49 -5.55 -11.91
CA ARG A 216 -5.83 -4.37 -11.32
C ARG A 216 -6.26 -3.10 -12.03
N ILE A 217 -6.32 -2.01 -11.27
CA ILE A 217 -6.39 -0.68 -11.87
C ILE A 217 -5.08 -0.37 -12.60
N PRO A 218 -5.06 0.60 -13.54
CA PRO A 218 -3.82 1.04 -14.16
C PRO A 218 -2.79 1.50 -13.12
N ASP A 219 -1.51 1.25 -13.41
CA ASP A 219 -0.40 1.72 -12.59
C ASP A 219 -0.43 3.24 -12.45
N TYR A 220 0.13 3.74 -11.36
CA TYR A 220 0.28 5.15 -11.07
C TYR A 220 1.72 5.58 -11.33
N HIS A 221 1.92 6.69 -12.02
CA HIS A 221 3.21 7.38 -11.99
C HIS A 221 3.05 8.89 -12.17
N ARG A 222 3.95 9.64 -11.54
CA ARG A 222 3.98 11.10 -11.61
C ARG A 222 5.41 11.60 -11.51
N LEU A 223 5.77 12.53 -12.40
CA LEU A 223 7.00 13.32 -12.31
C LEU A 223 6.60 14.78 -12.02
N ASP A 224 7.10 15.30 -10.92
CA ASP A 224 7.01 16.71 -10.57
C ASP A 224 8.40 17.32 -10.64
N VAL A 225 8.51 18.52 -11.19
CA VAL A 225 9.78 19.25 -11.27
C VAL A 225 9.59 20.64 -10.68
N SER A 226 10.60 21.10 -9.96
CA SER A 226 10.61 22.45 -9.43
C SER A 226 11.98 23.08 -9.54
N ILE A 227 11.97 24.40 -9.59
CA ILE A 227 13.16 25.24 -9.46
C ILE A 227 12.93 26.16 -8.27
N ASN A 228 13.97 26.29 -7.47
CA ASN A 228 14.02 27.17 -6.33
C ASN A 228 15.18 28.15 -6.52
N ILE A 229 14.90 29.44 -6.39
CA ILE A 229 15.83 30.54 -6.57
C ILE A 229 15.83 31.38 -5.30
N GLU A 230 16.94 31.35 -4.57
CA GLU A 230 17.18 32.19 -3.41
C GLU A 230 17.89 33.49 -3.82
N ASP A 231 17.57 34.59 -3.15
CA ASP A 231 18.13 35.92 -3.44
C ASP A 231 19.56 36.12 -2.90
N SER A 232 19.91 35.45 -1.80
CA SER A 232 21.23 35.60 -1.17
C SER A 232 21.63 34.34 -0.41
N PRO A 233 22.89 33.87 -0.53
CA PRO A 233 23.37 32.76 0.27
C PRO A 233 23.66 33.19 1.73
N ASN A 234 23.70 34.51 1.99
CA ASN A 234 23.99 35.08 3.30
C ASN A 234 22.70 35.29 4.10
N ARG A 235 22.50 34.45 5.13
CA ARG A 235 21.33 34.46 6.01
C ARG A 235 21.32 35.59 7.05
N THR A 236 22.36 36.44 7.08
CA THR A 236 22.42 37.60 7.97
C THR A 236 21.77 38.87 7.40
N LYS A 237 21.33 38.84 6.14
CA LYS A 237 20.52 39.94 5.58
C LYS A 237 19.19 40.04 6.34
N ARG A 238 18.75 41.28 6.59
CA ARG A 238 17.48 41.59 7.25
C ARG A 238 16.26 41.05 6.49
N ILE A 239 16.38 40.86 5.17
CA ILE A 239 15.36 40.26 4.31
C ILE A 239 16.06 39.24 3.40
N VAL A 240 15.51 38.03 3.36
CA VAL A 240 15.90 36.94 2.45
C VAL A 240 14.65 36.55 1.68
N SER A 241 14.70 36.61 0.35
CA SER A 241 13.59 36.19 -0.51
C SER A 241 13.94 34.89 -1.25
N GLN A 242 12.91 34.11 -1.54
CA GLN A 242 13.02 32.83 -2.21
C GLN A 242 11.83 32.65 -3.15
N TRP A 243 12.11 32.28 -4.39
CA TRP A 243 11.12 32.04 -5.43
C TRP A 243 11.10 30.56 -5.79
N ASN A 244 9.94 29.92 -5.64
CA ASN A 244 9.75 28.53 -6.04
C ASN A 244 8.76 28.45 -7.21
N PHE A 245 9.18 27.81 -8.29
CA PHE A 245 8.33 27.50 -9.42
C PHE A 245 8.25 25.99 -9.56
N SER A 246 7.04 25.44 -9.54
CA SER A 246 6.81 23.99 -9.56
C SER A 246 5.80 23.61 -10.64
N VAL A 247 6.15 22.60 -11.43
CA VAL A 247 5.25 21.97 -12.40
C VAL A 247 4.92 20.57 -11.90
N TYR A 248 3.65 20.37 -11.54
CA TYR A 248 3.14 19.09 -11.09
C TYR A 248 2.68 18.26 -12.29
N ASN A 249 2.97 16.96 -12.26
CA ASN A 249 2.60 16.02 -13.31
C ASN A 249 3.07 16.49 -14.71
N LEU A 250 4.39 16.59 -14.88
CA LEU A 250 5.05 17.20 -16.05
C LEU A 250 4.55 16.69 -17.41
N TYR A 251 4.21 15.40 -17.50
CA TYR A 251 3.70 14.76 -18.73
C TYR A 251 2.18 14.61 -18.76
N ASN A 252 1.45 15.33 -17.90
CA ASN A 252 -0.01 15.39 -17.82
C ASN A 252 -0.70 14.01 -17.85
N ARG A 253 -0.16 13.03 -17.11
CA ARG A 253 -0.77 11.70 -17.06
C ARG A 253 -2.06 11.71 -16.26
N ARG A 254 -3.07 11.05 -16.81
CA ARG A 254 -4.33 10.77 -16.12
C ARG A 254 -4.14 9.60 -15.17
N ASN A 255 -3.99 9.91 -13.90
CA ASN A 255 -3.92 8.91 -12.83
C ASN A 255 -5.33 8.69 -12.23
N PRO A 256 -5.82 7.44 -12.11
CA PRO A 256 -7.15 7.18 -11.56
C PRO A 256 -7.19 7.52 -10.05
N TYR A 257 -8.01 8.50 -9.67
CA TYR A 257 -8.22 8.87 -8.25
C TYR A 257 -9.19 7.91 -7.55
N SER A 258 -10.27 7.53 -8.24
CA SER A 258 -11.24 6.57 -7.74
C SER A 258 -11.80 5.71 -8.86
N VAL A 259 -12.01 4.43 -8.57
CA VAL A 259 -12.56 3.44 -9.50
C VAL A 259 -13.75 2.77 -8.83
N PHE A 260 -14.92 2.93 -9.44
CA PHE A 260 -16.17 2.31 -9.00
C PHE A 260 -16.79 1.54 -10.15
N LEU A 261 -17.38 0.39 -9.82
CA LEU A 261 -18.20 -0.35 -10.76
C LEU A 261 -19.55 0.38 -10.90
N LYS A 262 -19.89 0.77 -12.13
CA LYS A 262 -21.21 1.31 -12.46
C LYS A 262 -21.94 0.29 -13.32
N LEU A 263 -22.96 -0.34 -12.75
CA LEU A 263 -23.89 -1.19 -13.50
C LEU A 263 -24.76 -0.27 -14.38
N LYS A 264 -24.53 -0.29 -15.69
CA LYS A 264 -25.35 0.45 -16.66
C LYS A 264 -26.55 -0.41 -17.01
N ILE A 265 -27.69 -0.15 -16.38
CA ILE A 265 -28.97 -0.77 -16.75
C ILE A 265 -29.47 -0.03 -18.00
N HIS A 266 -29.49 -0.70 -19.15
CA HIS A 266 -30.29 -0.25 -20.29
C HIS A 266 -31.71 -0.75 -20.05
N LEU A 267 -32.62 0.15 -19.63
CA LEU A 267 -34.05 -0.11 -19.80
C LEU A 267 -34.36 0.03 -21.30
N PHE A 268 -34.52 -1.09 -21.99
CA PHE A 268 -35.27 -1.10 -23.23
C PHE A 268 -36.76 -1.07 -22.87
N LEU A 269 -37.29 0.14 -22.63
CA LEU A 269 -38.71 0.38 -22.80
C LEU A 269 -38.94 0.51 -24.31
N LYS A 270 -39.22 -0.62 -24.98
CA LYS A 270 -39.98 -0.59 -26.22
C LYS A 270 -41.44 -0.45 -25.82
N VAL A 271 -42.00 0.74 -26.03
CA VAL A 271 -43.45 0.95 -26.22
C VAL A 271 -43.81 0.36 -27.59
#